data_AF-A0A1Q7LKI1-F1
#
_entry.id   AF-A0A1Q7LKI1-F1
#
_cell.length_a   1.000
_cell.length_b   1.000
_cell.length_c   1.000
_cell.angle_alpha   90.00
_cell.angle_beta   90.00
_cell.angle_gamma   90.00
#
_symmetry.space_group_name_H-M   'P 1'
#
loop_
_entity.id
_entity.type
_entity.pdbx_description
1 polymer ?
#
loop_
_entity_poly.entity_id
_entity_poly.type
_entity_poly.pdbx_seq_one_letter_code
_entity_poly.pdbx_strand_id
1 'polypeptide(L)' 'MVVYDANSGTSDFHFGFNVETLQQVKEWRDWLRSKNVTILEDMTEDKHRSVKFKDPDGHWVEISSEK' A
#
# COMPACT_ATOMS: atom_id res chain seq x y z
N MET A 1 17.53 14.42 3.26
CA MET A 1 16.14 13.92 3.37
C MET A 1 15.72 14.15 4.80
N VAL A 2 14.77 15.04 5.04
CA VAL A 2 14.24 15.32 6.39
C VAL A 2 12.89 14.64 6.45
N VAL A 3 12.73 13.68 7.36
CA VAL A 3 11.46 13.00 7.61
C VAL A 3 10.81 13.69 8.80
N TYR A 4 9.63 14.26 8.58
CA TYR A 4 8.82 14.85 9.65
C TYR A 4 7.96 13.74 10.24
N ASP A 5 8.30 13.32 11.46
CA ASP A 5 7.48 12.42 12.27
C ASP A 5 6.31 13.25 12.83
N ALA A 6 5.12 13.06 12.27
CA ALA A 6 3.89 13.51 12.90
C ALA A 6 3.56 12.49 13.98
N ASN A 7 3.74 12.91 15.22
CA ASN A 7 3.62 12.14 16.46
C ASN A 7 2.16 11.69 16.74
N SER A 8 1.61 10.88 15.84
CA SER A 8 0.40 10.07 15.99
C SER A 8 0.83 8.64 15.70
N GLY A 9 0.49 7.67 16.56
CA GLY A 9 0.98 6.27 16.50
C GLY A 9 0.73 5.47 15.21
N THR A 10 0.33 6.12 14.13
CA THR A 10 0.32 5.69 12.73
C THR A 10 1.08 6.73 11.94
N SER A 11 2.29 6.43 11.47
CA SER A 11 2.97 7.30 10.51
C SER A 11 2.20 7.24 9.19
N ASP A 12 1.56 8.34 8.79
CA ASP A 12 0.94 8.47 7.46
C ASP A 12 1.96 8.43 6.31
N PHE A 13 3.26 8.52 6.63
CA PHE A 13 4.35 8.43 5.66
C PHE A 13 4.50 7.01 5.11
N HIS A 14 4.38 6.87 3.80
CA HIS A 14 4.55 5.64 3.05
C HIS A 14 5.12 5.91 1.66
N PHE A 15 5.69 4.88 1.03
CA PHE A 15 6.06 4.92 -0.38
C PHE A 15 4.87 4.48 -1.24
N GLY A 16 4.33 5.39 -2.04
CA GLY A 16 3.21 5.12 -2.93
C GLY A 16 3.65 4.71 -4.34
N PHE A 17 3.08 3.62 -4.85
CA PHE A 17 3.25 3.15 -6.22
C PHE A 17 1.90 3.11 -6.93
N ASN A 18 1.75 3.93 -7.97
CA ASN A 18 0.55 3.92 -8.80
C ASN A 18 0.64 2.83 -9.88
N VAL A 19 -0.45 2.09 -10.07
CA VAL A 19 -0.62 1.15 -11.19
C VAL A 19 -1.80 1.56 -12.06
N GLU A 20 -1.77 1.16 -13.33
CA GLU A 20 -2.66 1.67 -14.37
C GLU A 20 -4.14 1.33 -14.12
N THR A 21 -4.43 0.22 -13.43
CA THR A 21 -5.80 -0.27 -13.24
C THR A 21 -6.08 -0.77 -11.82
N LEU A 22 -7.35 -0.66 -11.41
CA LEU A 22 -7.85 -1.25 -10.15
C LEU A 22 -7.63 -2.79 -10.11
N GLN A 23 -7.58 -3.44 -11.27
CA GLN A 23 -7.35 -4.87 -11.40
C GLN A 23 -5.87 -5.22 -11.11
N GLN A 24 -4.91 -4.40 -11.54
CA GLN A 24 -3.51 -4.60 -11.19
C GLN A 24 -3.24 -4.49 -9.69
N VAL A 25 -3.95 -3.60 -8.96
CA VAL A 25 -3.84 -3.55 -7.48
C VAL A 25 -4.25 -4.88 -6.85
N LYS A 26 -5.31 -5.51 -7.36
CA LYS A 26 -5.75 -6.84 -6.90
C LYS A 26 -4.70 -7.91 -7.19
N GLU A 27 -4.11 -7.89 -8.39
CA GLU A 27 -3.06 -8.84 -8.79
C GLU A 27 -1.82 -8.72 -7.91
N TRP A 28 -1.38 -7.48 -7.61
CA TRP A 28 -0.30 -7.22 -6.67
C TRP A 28 -0.60 -7.73 -5.28
N ARG A 29 -1.81 -7.48 -4.76
CA ARG A 29 -2.24 -8.00 -3.46
C ARG A 29 -2.18 -9.53 -3.40
N ASP A 30 -2.72 -10.20 -4.41
CA ASP A 30 -2.79 -11.66 -4.46
C ASP A 30 -1.37 -12.25 -4.59
N TRP A 31 -0.49 -11.61 -5.37
CA TRP A 31 0.93 -11.94 -5.44
C TRP A 31 1.65 -11.74 -4.11
N LEU A 32 1.46 -10.60 -3.42
CA LEU A 32 2.04 -10.32 -2.10
C LEU A 32 1.65 -11.38 -1.06
N ARG A 33 0.36 -11.75 -1.02
CA ARG A 33 -0.12 -12.85 -0.16
C ARG A 33 0.53 -14.19 -0.51
N SER A 34 0.73 -14.48 -1.80
CA SER A 34 1.44 -15.69 -2.24
C SER A 34 2.91 -15.73 -1.80
N LYS A 35 3.48 -14.57 -1.46
CA LYS A 35 4.84 -14.41 -0.91
C LYS A 35 4.87 -14.29 0.61
N ASN A 36 3.77 -14.63 1.29
CA ASN A 36 3.62 -14.51 2.73
C ASN A 36 3.78 -13.07 3.25
N VAL A 37 3.54 -12.06 2.40
CA VAL A 37 3.49 -10.66 2.84
C VAL A 37 2.11 -10.37 3.44
N THR A 38 2.11 -9.87 4.67
CA THR A 38 0.88 -9.46 5.36
C THR A 38 0.39 -8.13 4.80
N ILE A 39 -0.83 -8.15 4.25
CA ILE A 39 -1.55 -6.92 3.89
C ILE A 39 -2.15 -6.33 5.17
N LEU A 40 -1.84 -5.06 5.44
CA LEU A 40 -2.27 -4.33 6.63
C LEU A 40 -3.52 -3.50 6.36
N GLU A 41 -3.64 -2.95 5.15
CA GLU A 41 -4.85 -2.25 4.67
C GLU A 41 -5.20 -2.74 3.26
N ASP A 42 -6.48 -3.00 2.98
CA ASP A 42 -7.02 -3.40 1.67
C ASP A 42 -8.28 -2.58 1.41
N MET A 43 -8.12 -1.44 0.71
CA MET A 43 -9.19 -0.51 0.39
C MET A 43 -9.70 -0.81 -1.02
N THR A 44 -11.02 -0.96 -1.15
CA THR A 44 -11.68 -1.18 -2.44
C THR A 44 -12.95 -0.32 -2.53
N GLU A 45 -12.93 0.65 -3.43
CA GLU A 45 -14.05 1.54 -3.78
C GLU A 45 -14.29 1.51 -5.30
N ASP A 46 -15.40 2.08 -5.77
CA ASP A 46 -15.82 2.02 -7.18
C ASP A 46 -14.80 2.63 -8.16
N LYS A 47 -14.07 3.65 -7.70
CA LYS A 47 -13.10 4.41 -8.50
C LYS A 47 -11.69 4.37 -7.94
N HIS A 48 -11.48 3.71 -6.81
CA HIS A 48 -10.19 3.71 -6.13
C HIS A 48 -9.94 2.35 -5.50
N ARG A 49 -8.70 1.88 -5.59
CA ARG A 49 -8.27 0.67 -4.90
C ARG A 49 -6.85 0.87 -4.41
N SER A 50 -6.59 0.46 -3.18
CA SER A 50 -5.23 0.43 -2.67
C SER A 50 -4.99 -0.72 -1.70
N VAL A 51 -3.74 -1.12 -1.58
CA VAL A 51 -3.28 -2.06 -0.55
C VAL A 51 -2.03 -1.51 0.12
N LYS A 52 -1.98 -1.58 1.45
CA LYS A 52 -0.80 -1.21 2.23
C LYS A 52 -0.21 -2.39 2.97
N PHE A 53 1.11 -2.42 3.03
CA PHE A 53 1.89 -3.45 3.72
C PHE A 53 3.20 -2.85 4.24
N LYS A 54 3.96 -3.65 4.99
CA LYS A 54 5.33 -3.31 5.37
C LYS A 54 6.33 -4.11 4.54
N ASP A 55 7.36 -3.43 4.05
CA ASP A 55 8.52 -4.09 3.47
C ASP A 55 9.36 -4.79 4.58
N PRO A 56 10.38 -5.60 4.23
CA PRO A 56 11.23 -6.27 5.22
C PRO A 56 11.96 -5.33 6.19
N ASP A 57 12.21 -4.08 5.78
CA ASP A 57 12.87 -3.06 6.59
C ASP A 57 11.88 -2.30 7.51
N GLY A 58 10.58 -2.57 7.36
CA GLY A 58 9.50 -2.02 8.18
C GLY A 58 8.88 -0.72 7.65
N HIS A 59 9.25 -0.28 6.45
CA HIS A 59 8.65 0.89 5.79
C HIS A 59 7.24 0.57 5.31
N TRP A 60 6.36 1.56 5.40
CA TRP A 60 5.03 1.48 4.81
C TRP A 60 5.10 1.64 3.30
N VAL A 61 4.44 0.74 2.58
CA VAL A 61 4.30 0.77 1.13
C VAL A 61 2.83 0.69 0.77
N GLU A 62 2.40 1.53 -0.16
CA GLU A 62 1.06 1.51 -0.74
C GLU A 62 1.15 1.25 -2.24
N ILE A 63 0.33 0.32 -2.74
CA ILE A 63 0.08 0.14 -4.17
C ILE A 63 -1.36 0.55 -4.43
N SER A 64 -1.57 1.55 -5.30
CA SER A 64 -2.89 2.13 -5.54
C SER A 64 -3.17 2.38 -7.01
N SER A 65 -4.46 2.49 -7.33
CA SER A 65 -4.95 2.93 -8.63
C SER A 65 -6.27 3.67 -8.44
N GLU A 66 -6.49 4.66 -9.28
CA GLU A 66 -7.69 5.49 -9.31
C GLU A 66 -8.18 5.64 -10.75
N LYS A 67 -9.50 5.80 -10.91
CA LYS A 67 -10.20 5.93 -12.20
C LYS A 67 -10.69 7.34 -12.47
#